data_AF-A0A2G9U1X5-F1
#
_entry.id   AF-A0A2G9U1X5-F1
#
_cell.length_a   1.000
_cell.length_b   1.000
_cell.length_c   1.000
_cell.angle_alpha   90.00
_cell.angle_beta   90.00
_cell.angle_gamma   90.00
#
_symmetry.space_group_name_H-M   'P 1'
#
loop_
_entity.id
_entity.type
_entity.pdbx_description
1 polymer ?
#
loop_
_entity_poly.entity_id
_entity_poly.type
_entity_poly.pdbx_seq_one_letter_code
_entity_poly.pdbx_strand_id
1 'polypeptide(L)'
;MNKATEKLMAYRREAQKKVAEVACEDVAMTSTKENNRDDHHSPGIWQRLNIDILDVPPFCTWRRCYESHPRSTLIATALFYAVGQAYFIWVEFGLVFFTISILLAICLSLGNRCEGEMSAYSVFNPNCERLLGQMTAEHFERDVLRRRID
;
A
#
# COMPACT_ATOMS: atom_id res chain seq x y z
N MET A 1 -44.48 -34.04 -5.22
CA MET A 1 -43.03 -33.95 -5.47
C MET A 1 -42.61 -35.20 -6.23
N ASN A 2 -41.89 -35.07 -7.35
CA ASN A 2 -41.65 -36.20 -8.27
C ASN A 2 -40.34 -36.92 -7.90
N LYS A 3 -40.25 -38.24 -8.08
CA LYS A 3 -39.02 -39.02 -7.78
C LYS A 3 -37.75 -38.47 -8.44
N ALA A 4 -37.89 -37.83 -9.59
CA ALA A 4 -36.78 -37.18 -10.30
C ALA A 4 -36.20 -35.97 -9.53
N THR A 5 -37.04 -35.16 -8.89
CA THR A 5 -36.59 -34.00 -8.13
C THR A 5 -35.87 -34.41 -6.84
N GLU A 6 -36.27 -35.53 -6.26
CA GLU A 6 -35.64 -36.09 -5.06
C GLU A 6 -34.22 -36.60 -5.34
N LYS A 7 -34.03 -37.32 -6.46
CA LYS A 7 -32.69 -37.73 -6.93
C LYS A 7 -31.78 -36.54 -7.23
N LEU A 8 -32.32 -35.49 -7.84
CA LEU A 8 -31.57 -34.29 -8.20
C LEU A 8 -31.16 -33.49 -6.95
N MET A 9 -32.03 -33.43 -5.94
CA MET A 9 -31.70 -32.85 -4.63
C MET A 9 -30.65 -33.67 -3.87
N ALA A 10 -30.71 -35.00 -3.92
CA ALA A 10 -29.70 -35.87 -3.33
C ALA A 10 -28.32 -35.64 -3.97
N TYR A 11 -28.26 -35.60 -5.30
CA TYR A 11 -27.03 -35.33 -6.05
C TYR A 11 -26.42 -33.96 -5.71
N ARG A 12 -27.23 -32.91 -5.62
CA ARG A 12 -26.76 -31.57 -5.23
C ARG A 12 -26.17 -31.54 -3.83
N ARG A 13 -26.76 -32.27 -2.87
CA ARG A 13 -26.26 -32.37 -1.49
C ARG A 13 -24.91 -33.08 -1.42
N GLU A 14 -24.73 -34.15 -2.19
CA GLU A 14 -23.45 -34.86 -2.26
C GLU A 14 -22.36 -33.98 -2.88
N ALA A 15 -22.67 -33.24 -3.94
CA ALA A 15 -21.73 -32.29 -4.54
C ALA A 15 -21.33 -31.18 -3.56
N GLN A 16 -22.29 -30.62 -2.82
CA GLN A 16 -22.01 -29.59 -1.81
C GLN A 16 -21.14 -30.12 -0.66
N LYS A 17 -21.36 -31.36 -0.21
CA LYS A 17 -20.51 -31.98 0.81
C LYS A 17 -19.05 -32.11 0.35
N LYS A 18 -18.83 -32.58 -0.88
CA LYS A 18 -17.47 -32.72 -1.43
C LYS A 18 -16.74 -31.39 -1.54
N VAL A 19 -17.43 -30.34 -1.99
CA VAL A 19 -16.85 -28.99 -2.08
C VAL A 19 -16.49 -28.44 -0.70
N ALA A 20 -17.35 -28.67 0.30
CA ALA A 20 -17.09 -28.22 1.67
C ALA A 20 -15.92 -28.97 2.33
N GLU A 21 -15.75 -30.26 2.04
CA GLU A 21 -14.65 -31.08 2.56
C GLU A 21 -13.29 -30.61 2.02
N VAL A 22 -13.19 -30.38 0.70
CA VAL A 22 -11.98 -29.83 0.06
C VAL A 22 -11.64 -28.44 0.60
N ALA A 23 -12.63 -27.56 0.75
CA ALA A 23 -12.41 -26.22 1.29
C ALA A 23 -11.92 -26.25 2.75
N CYS A 24 -12.39 -27.20 3.57
CA CYS A 24 -11.96 -27.32 4.97
C CYS A 24 -10.52 -27.85 5.07
N GLU A 25 -10.15 -28.75 4.17
CA GLU A 25 -8.80 -29.35 4.13
C GLU A 25 -7.73 -28.33 3.69
N ASP A 26 -8.03 -27.50 2.69
CA ASP A 26 -7.15 -26.39 2.27
C ASP A 26 -6.95 -25.36 3.41
N VAL A 27 -8.00 -25.05 4.18
CA VAL A 27 -7.93 -24.12 5.31
C VAL A 27 -7.10 -24.71 6.47
N ALA A 28 -7.22 -26.00 6.75
CA ALA A 28 -6.46 -26.67 7.81
C ALA A 28 -4.96 -26.76 7.49
N MET A 29 -4.61 -27.02 6.23
CA MET A 29 -3.20 -27.11 5.80
C MET A 29 -2.51 -25.74 5.79
N THR A 30 -3.25 -24.67 5.47
CA THR A 30 -2.75 -23.30 5.43
C THR A 30 -2.46 -22.77 6.84
N SER A 31 -3.35 -23.05 7.81
CA SER A 31 -3.19 -22.59 9.21
C SER A 31 -1.94 -23.16 9.90
N THR A 32 -1.45 -24.33 9.47
CA THR A 32 -0.28 -24.97 10.10
C THR A 32 1.05 -24.41 9.56
N LYS A 33 1.08 -23.82 8.35
CA LYS A 33 2.30 -23.29 7.72
C LYS A 33 2.61 -21.83 8.04
N GLU A 34 1.68 -21.11 8.67
CA GLU A 34 1.80 -19.67 8.93
C GLU A 34 2.62 -19.36 10.20
N ASN A 35 2.72 -20.29 11.16
CA ASN A 35 3.34 -20.03 12.47
C ASN A 35 4.88 -20.11 12.52
N ASN A 36 5.58 -20.17 11.37
CA ASN A 36 7.01 -20.51 11.38
C ASN A 36 7.85 -19.78 10.31
N ARG A 37 7.51 -18.54 9.99
CA ARG A 37 8.37 -17.69 9.14
C ARG A 37 8.78 -16.43 9.89
N ASP A 38 10.01 -16.47 10.39
CA ASP A 38 10.73 -15.33 10.95
C ASP A 38 10.91 -14.25 9.87
N ASP A 39 10.17 -13.15 10.01
CA ASP A 39 10.28 -11.99 9.14
C ASP A 39 11.51 -11.16 9.49
N HIS A 40 12.62 -11.42 8.79
CA HIS A 40 13.79 -10.54 8.79
C HIS A 40 13.45 -9.25 8.02
N HIS A 41 12.83 -8.31 8.71
CA HIS A 41 12.38 -7.03 8.18
C HIS A 41 13.56 -6.07 7.99
N SER A 42 13.89 -5.75 6.73
CA SER A 42 14.87 -4.71 6.40
C SER A 42 14.18 -3.34 6.42
N PRO A 43 14.59 -2.39 7.27
CA PRO A 43 13.88 -1.12 7.42
C PRO A 43 13.96 -0.29 6.13
N GLY A 44 12.83 0.30 5.75
CA GLY A 44 12.70 1.14 4.58
C GLY A 44 13.67 2.33 4.59
N ILE A 45 13.99 2.85 3.39
CA ILE A 45 14.92 3.98 3.22
C ILE A 45 14.50 5.21 4.06
N TRP A 46 13.19 5.39 4.25
CA TRP A 46 12.61 6.46 5.06
C TRP A 46 12.89 6.29 6.57
N GLN A 47 12.88 5.06 7.09
CA GLN A 47 13.23 4.77 8.48
C GLN A 47 14.73 4.93 8.74
N ARG A 48 15.58 4.55 7.76
CA ARG A 48 17.04 4.76 7.86
C ARG A 48 17.41 6.24 7.89
N LEU A 49 16.56 7.11 7.37
CA LEU A 49 16.79 8.54 7.34
C LEU A 49 16.21 9.29 8.55
N ASN A 50 15.42 8.67 9.43
CA ASN A 50 14.84 9.27 10.66
C ASN A 50 14.35 10.72 10.47
N ILE A 51 13.79 11.02 9.30
CA ILE A 51 13.25 12.34 8.96
C ILE A 51 11.78 12.11 8.67
N ASP A 52 10.97 12.20 9.72
CA ASP A 52 9.59 12.61 9.54
C ASP A 52 9.64 14.09 9.13
N ILE A 53 9.76 14.33 7.81
CA ILE A 53 9.81 15.68 7.19
C ILE A 53 8.65 16.57 7.67
N LEU A 54 7.59 15.96 8.21
CA LEU A 54 6.39 16.60 8.73
C LEU A 54 6.37 16.79 10.25
N ASP A 55 7.32 16.26 11.01
CA ASP A 55 7.39 16.38 12.48
C ASP A 55 8.32 17.51 12.94
N VAL A 56 8.76 18.35 12.00
CA VAL A 56 9.53 19.55 12.31
C VAL A 56 8.60 20.53 13.08
N PRO A 57 9.07 21.15 14.19
CA PRO A 57 8.24 21.99 15.07
C PRO A 57 7.33 23.07 14.44
N PRO A 58 7.65 23.74 13.31
CA PRO A 58 6.72 24.67 12.67
C PRO A 58 5.49 23.96 12.06
N PHE A 59 5.60 22.69 11.63
CA PHE A 59 4.47 21.93 11.08
C PHE A 59 3.54 21.42 12.18
N CYS A 60 4.08 20.98 13.32
CA CYS A 60 3.27 20.49 14.44
C CYS A 60 2.47 21.61 15.12
N THR A 61 3.06 22.80 15.24
CA THR A 61 2.36 23.98 15.77
C THR A 61 1.26 24.47 14.83
N TRP A 62 1.53 24.51 13.52
CA TRP A 62 0.53 24.84 12.50
C TRP A 62 -0.66 23.86 12.50
N ARG A 63 -0.40 22.55 12.63
CA ARG A 63 -1.45 21.51 12.73
C ARG A 63 -2.34 21.70 13.96
N ARG A 64 -1.75 22.06 15.11
CA ARG A 64 -2.49 22.33 16.36
C ARG A 64 -3.37 23.58 16.26
N CYS A 65 -2.88 24.62 15.59
CA CYS A 65 -3.67 25.83 15.30
C CYS A 65 -4.84 25.54 14.34
N TYR A 66 -4.63 24.68 13.34
CA TYR A 66 -5.68 24.25 12.41
C TYR A 66 -6.86 23.59 13.13
N GLU A 67 -6.58 22.77 14.14
CA GLU A 67 -7.60 22.02 14.88
C GLU A 67 -8.49 22.91 15.77
N SER A 68 -7.95 24.04 16.26
CA SER A 68 -8.73 25.01 17.03
C SER A 68 -9.67 25.84 16.14
N HIS A 69 -9.21 26.30 14.97
CA HIS A 69 -9.96 27.15 14.05
C HIS A 69 -9.62 26.84 12.58
N PRO A 70 -10.36 25.94 11.91
CA PRO A 70 -9.96 25.40 10.61
C PRO A 70 -10.02 26.46 9.49
N ARG A 71 -11.07 27.29 9.47
CA ARG A 71 -11.27 28.27 8.39
C ARG A 71 -10.20 29.37 8.39
N SER A 72 -9.90 29.93 9.56
CA SER A 72 -8.91 31.02 9.69
C SER A 72 -7.51 30.53 9.34
N THR A 73 -7.14 29.32 9.78
CA THR A 73 -5.82 28.74 9.51
C THR A 73 -5.64 28.43 8.02
N LEU A 74 -6.67 27.93 7.32
CA LEU A 74 -6.61 27.74 5.86
C LEU A 74 -6.43 29.06 5.12
N ILE A 75 -7.18 30.10 5.51
CA ILE A 75 -7.06 31.43 4.89
C ILE A 75 -5.66 31.98 5.11
N ALA A 76 -5.13 31.93 6.33
CA ALA A 76 -3.78 32.40 6.64
C ALA A 76 -2.70 31.67 5.81
N THR A 77 -2.82 30.34 5.70
CA THR A 77 -1.89 29.52 4.90
C THR A 77 -1.98 29.84 3.42
N ALA A 78 -3.20 29.97 2.89
CA ALA A 78 -3.44 30.32 1.49
C ALA A 78 -2.92 31.73 1.16
N LEU A 79 -3.10 32.69 2.08
CA LEU A 79 -2.55 34.05 1.93
C LEU A 79 -1.02 34.04 1.93
N PHE A 80 -0.40 33.33 2.87
CA PHE A 80 1.06 33.18 2.91
C PHE A 80 1.60 32.56 1.61
N TYR A 81 0.95 31.51 1.13
CA TYR A 81 1.27 30.88 -0.15
C TYR A 81 1.10 31.85 -1.33
N ALA A 82 0.00 32.61 -1.38
CA ALA A 82 -0.25 33.57 -2.46
C ALA A 82 0.80 34.69 -2.50
N VAL A 83 1.25 35.18 -1.34
CA VAL A 83 2.34 36.16 -1.25
C VAL A 83 3.65 35.57 -1.78
N GLY A 84 4.00 34.34 -1.37
CA GLY A 84 5.18 33.64 -1.89
C GLY A 84 5.10 33.41 -3.40
N GLN A 85 3.95 32.96 -3.89
CA GLN A 85 3.69 32.75 -5.32
C GLN A 85 3.85 34.05 -6.12
N ALA A 86 3.32 35.17 -5.64
CA ALA A 86 3.47 36.47 -6.27
C ALA A 86 4.94 36.91 -6.32
N TYR A 87 5.70 36.66 -5.25
CA TYR A 87 7.14 36.92 -5.21
C TYR A 87 7.90 36.10 -6.25
N PHE A 88 7.64 34.79 -6.37
CA PHE A 88 8.31 33.95 -7.37
C PHE A 88 7.90 34.28 -8.81
N ILE A 89 6.67 34.75 -9.04
CA ILE A 89 6.26 35.28 -10.35
C ILE A 89 7.10 36.51 -10.72
N TRP A 90 7.38 37.40 -9.76
CA TRP A 90 8.23 38.56 -9.99
C TRP A 90 9.68 38.18 -10.35
N VAL A 91 10.18 37.07 -9.80
CA VAL A 91 11.49 36.49 -10.10
C VAL A 91 11.46 35.64 -11.41
N GLU A 92 10.36 35.65 -12.15
CA GLU A 92 10.11 34.83 -13.36
C GLU A 92 10.17 33.29 -13.12
N PHE A 93 10.18 32.87 -11.86
CA PHE A 93 10.29 31.46 -11.44
C PHE A 93 8.98 30.91 -10.84
N GLY A 94 7.87 31.64 -11.04
CA GLY A 94 6.57 31.32 -10.44
C GLY A 94 6.03 29.94 -10.82
N LEU A 95 6.26 29.51 -12.06
CA LEU A 95 5.77 28.22 -12.56
C LEU A 95 6.45 27.05 -11.84
N VAL A 96 7.77 27.11 -11.65
CA VAL A 96 8.52 26.02 -11.00
C VAL A 96 8.12 25.89 -9.54
N PHE A 97 7.96 27.02 -8.83
CA PHE A 97 7.45 27.02 -7.46
C PHE A 97 6.05 26.38 -7.38
N PHE A 98 5.17 26.70 -8.33
CA PHE A 98 3.82 26.12 -8.41
C PHE A 98 3.82 24.62 -8.72
N THR A 99 4.68 24.15 -9.63
CA THR A 99 4.79 22.72 -9.94
C THR A 99 5.30 21.93 -8.73
N ILE A 100 6.32 22.44 -8.03
CA ILE A 100 6.85 21.79 -6.83
C ILE A 100 5.79 21.80 -5.71
N SER A 101 5.04 22.89 -5.53
CA SER A 101 4.00 22.96 -4.50
C SER A 101 2.88 21.95 -4.74
N ILE A 102 2.44 21.75 -5.98
CA ILE A 102 1.47 20.70 -6.34
C ILE A 102 2.06 19.31 -6.09
N LEU A 103 3.30 19.07 -6.50
CA LEU A 103 3.95 17.78 -6.29
C LEU A 103 4.03 17.45 -4.79
N LEU A 104 4.44 18.43 -3.97
CA LEU A 104 4.45 18.31 -2.52
C LEU A 104 3.03 18.09 -1.98
N ALA A 105 2.03 18.83 -2.44
CA ALA A 105 0.64 18.65 -2.00
C ALA A 105 0.13 17.23 -2.30
N ILE A 106 0.46 16.67 -3.47
CA ILE A 106 0.14 15.30 -3.84
C ILE A 106 0.87 14.33 -2.91
N CYS A 107 2.20 14.46 -2.77
CA CYS A 107 3.00 13.60 -1.89
C CYS A 107 2.50 13.62 -0.44
N LEU A 108 2.11 14.78 0.08
CA LEU A 108 1.55 14.93 1.43
C LEU A 108 0.13 14.36 1.53
N SER A 109 -0.66 14.48 0.47
CA SER A 109 -2.01 13.89 0.41
C SER A 109 -1.99 12.36 0.28
N LEU A 110 -0.88 11.78 -0.16
CA LEU A 110 -0.74 10.33 -0.31
C LEU A 110 -0.73 9.56 1.03
N GLY A 111 -0.67 10.26 2.16
CA GLY A 111 -0.76 9.66 3.50
C GLY A 111 0.48 8.84 3.87
N ASN A 112 0.78 8.76 5.17
CA ASN A 112 1.80 7.83 5.64
C ASN A 112 1.16 6.45 5.67
N ARG A 113 1.60 5.54 4.80
CA ARG A 113 1.19 4.13 4.89
C ARG A 113 1.83 3.56 6.15
N CYS A 114 1.03 2.99 7.04
CA CYS A 114 1.63 2.22 8.13
C CYS A 114 2.32 1.00 7.53
N GLU A 115 3.55 0.73 7.94
CA GLU A 115 4.27 -0.47 7.50
C GLU A 115 3.51 -1.70 8.01
N GLY A 116 2.85 -2.42 7.10
CA GLY A 116 1.91 -3.49 7.41
C GLY A 116 0.48 -3.25 6.92
N GLU A 117 0.15 -2.04 6.45
CA GLU A 117 -1.13 -1.80 5.78
C GLU A 117 -1.16 -2.54 4.44
N MET A 118 -2.15 -3.43 4.35
CA MET A 118 -2.49 -4.20 3.17
C MET A 118 -2.59 -3.30 1.94
N SER A 119 -1.60 -3.43 1.03
CA SER A 119 -1.67 -2.78 -0.27
C SER A 119 -2.95 -3.22 -0.99
N ALA A 120 -3.50 -2.39 -1.88
CA ALA A 120 -4.72 -2.76 -2.63
C ALA A 120 -4.58 -4.10 -3.40
N TYR A 121 -3.35 -4.53 -3.68
CA TYR A 121 -3.07 -5.83 -4.28
C TYR A 121 -3.15 -7.01 -3.32
N SER A 122 -3.08 -6.82 -2.00
CA SER A 122 -3.29 -7.89 -1.02
C SER A 122 -4.74 -8.39 -1.03
N VAL A 123 -5.69 -7.56 -1.47
CA VAL A 123 -7.09 -7.99 -1.70
C VAL A 123 -7.15 -9.10 -2.75
N PHE A 124 -6.20 -9.10 -3.70
CA PHE A 124 -6.12 -10.10 -4.78
C PHE A 124 -5.04 -11.15 -4.56
N ASN A 125 -4.10 -10.90 -3.65
CA ASN A 125 -3.03 -11.83 -3.29
C ASN A 125 -2.80 -11.80 -1.78
N PRO A 126 -3.74 -12.33 -0.98
CA PRO A 126 -3.68 -12.29 0.48
C PRO A 126 -2.47 -13.07 1.03
N ASN A 127 -1.94 -14.03 0.26
CA ASN A 127 -0.78 -14.84 0.63
C ASN A 127 0.55 -14.25 0.14
N CYS A 128 0.54 -13.08 -0.52
CA CYS A 128 1.72 -12.49 -1.19
C CYS A 128 2.50 -13.52 -2.04
N GLU A 129 1.80 -14.44 -2.70
CA GLU A 129 2.43 -15.44 -3.56
C GLU A 129 3.04 -14.75 -4.79
N ARG A 130 4.23 -15.19 -5.21
CA ARG A 130 4.88 -14.66 -6.41
C ARG A 130 3.95 -14.89 -7.61
N LEU A 131 3.65 -13.82 -8.34
CA LEU A 131 2.84 -13.94 -9.54
C LEU A 131 3.59 -14.76 -10.59
N LEU A 132 2.93 -15.77 -11.14
CA LEU A 132 3.44 -16.58 -12.24
C LEU A 132 3.83 -15.66 -13.41
N GLY A 133 5.14 -15.55 -13.67
CA GLY A 133 5.72 -14.67 -14.69
C GLY A 133 6.61 -13.53 -14.15
N GLN A 134 6.64 -13.28 -12.84
CA GLN A 134 7.68 -12.42 -12.25
C GLN A 134 9.02 -13.17 -12.25
N MET A 135 10.07 -12.54 -12.80
CA MET A 135 11.43 -13.06 -12.77
C MET A 135 11.86 -13.21 -11.30
N THR A 136 11.88 -14.46 -10.86
CA THR A 136 12.33 -14.82 -9.51
C THR A 136 13.83 -14.56 -9.38
N ALA A 137 14.27 -14.07 -8.21
CA ALA A 137 15.68 -13.82 -7.92
C ALA A 137 16.56 -15.06 -8.21
N GLU A 138 16.09 -16.27 -7.89
CA GLU A 138 16.80 -17.52 -8.22
C GLU A 138 16.97 -17.71 -9.74
N HIS A 139 16.00 -17.27 -10.56
CA HIS A 139 16.09 -17.34 -12.02
C HIS A 139 17.08 -16.31 -12.57
N PHE A 140 17.07 -15.10 -12.02
CA PHE A 140 18.04 -14.05 -12.35
C PHE A 140 19.46 -14.46 -11.98
N GLU A 141 19.66 -14.99 -10.77
CA GLU A 141 20.96 -15.51 -10.32
C GLU A 141 21.47 -16.62 -11.23
N ARG A 142 20.59 -17.57 -11.62
CA ARG A 142 20.96 -18.64 -12.54
C ARG A 142 21.37 -18.12 -13.91
N ASP A 143 20.68 -17.13 -14.45
CA ASP A 143 21.00 -16.54 -15.75
C ASP A 143 22.30 -15.71 -15.71
N VAL A 144 22.53 -14.97 -14.62
CA VAL A 144 23.77 -14.20 -14.40
C VAL A 144 24.97 -15.13 -14.18
N LEU A 145 24.81 -16.20 -13.40
CA LEU A 145 25.86 -17.19 -13.15
C LEU A 145 26.17 -18.00 -14.41
N ARG A 146 25.15 -18.37 -15.19
CA ARG A 146 25.34 -19.07 -16.46
C ARG A 146 26.17 -18.24 -17.45
N ARG A 147 25.89 -16.95 -17.58
CA ARG A 147 26.68 -16.03 -18.44
C ARG A 147 28.12 -15.80 -17.98
N ARG A 148 28.47 -16.10 -16.73
CA ARG A 148 29.85 -15.95 -16.22
C ARG A 148 30.75 -17.14 -16.60
N ILE A 149 30.13 -18.30 -16.85
CA ILE A 149 30.85 -19.56 -17.10
C ILE A 149 31.13 -19.75 -18.61
N ASP A 150 30.38 -19.06 -19.46
CA ASP A 150 30.64 -18.92 -20.90
C ASP A 150 31.59 -17.74 -21.19
#